data_AF-A0A949V2F9-F1
#
_entry.id   AF-A0A949V2F9-F1
#
_cell.length_a   1.000
_cell.length_b   1.000
_cell.length_c   1.000
_cell.angle_alpha   90.00
_cell.angle_beta   90.00
_cell.angle_gamma   90.00
#
_symmetry.space_group_name_H-M   'P 1'
#
loop_
_entity.id
_entity.type
_entity.pdbx_description
1 polymer ?
#
loop_
_entity_poly.entity_id
_entity_poly.type
_entity_poly.pdbx_seq_one_letter_code
_entity_poly.pdbx_strand_id
1 'polypeptide(L)'
;MVRGGKLQRLKAIDPRLSCAEVLKRVEIIDMEANPVSDTMEGAPWAVMKPGHFAACKPLFGPSTWVNGRKGITTDLNGVYFVDAIDANAAEGTVKVRTRPHEGKTELGSAREFWVEAESLYPLAKGAGDLHACYFLPESTLYAFVPNKGINKAELDFAADHYSTHTNPKTYKFFKAYQSFLESRSTFKTRMKCAPFFAIYNVGEYTFAPYKVIWAEMTGDFSSAVVGTGSVPGYGQRVYVADHKLYFADFTEPEPAYFLCGLLHAEIVKEMIEAHNVSTNMGDIFKHVSLPRFDAGNAAHLQLAASVEQAHSQHDSAVRAKTVAHVRLAAAKLIDAEIALRGGVLARSERQV
;
A
#
# COMPACT_ATOMS: atom_id res chain seq x y z
N MET A 1 -11.27 6.35 -27.62
CA MET A 1 -9.93 6.99 -27.58
C MET A 1 -10.11 8.38 -26.99
N VAL A 2 -10.00 8.54 -25.67
CA VAL A 2 -10.08 9.83 -24.99
C VAL A 2 -8.81 9.97 -24.16
N ARG A 3 -8.05 11.01 -24.50
CA ARG A 3 -6.74 11.36 -23.93
C ARG A 3 -6.89 11.77 -22.47
N GLY A 4 -5.84 11.56 -21.68
CA GLY A 4 -5.77 11.87 -20.26
C GLY A 4 -6.11 13.32 -19.94
N GLY A 5 -7.34 13.57 -19.53
CA GLY A 5 -7.77 14.79 -18.89
C GLY A 5 -7.71 14.58 -17.38
N LYS A 6 -6.99 15.46 -16.67
CA LYS A 6 -7.17 15.64 -15.22
C LYS A 6 -8.67 15.67 -14.94
N LEU A 7 -9.15 14.88 -13.97
CA LEU A 7 -10.52 15.03 -13.46
C LEU A 7 -10.71 16.51 -13.08
N GLN A 8 -11.37 17.30 -13.93
CA GLN A 8 -11.85 18.61 -13.54
C GLN A 8 -12.82 18.34 -12.40
N ARG A 9 -12.52 18.89 -11.22
CA ARG A 9 -13.45 18.85 -10.09
C ARG A 9 -14.72 19.55 -10.57
N LEU A 10 -15.74 18.75 -10.91
CA LEU A 10 -17.03 19.26 -11.36
C LEU A 10 -17.51 20.25 -10.30
N LYS A 11 -17.95 21.44 -10.72
CA LYS A 11 -18.46 22.47 -9.80
C LYS A 11 -19.53 21.83 -8.90
N ALA A 12 -19.45 22.08 -7.60
CA ALA A 12 -20.45 21.60 -6.66
C ALA A 12 -21.85 22.01 -7.16
N ILE A 13 -22.76 21.05 -7.22
CA ILE A 13 -24.14 21.29 -7.62
C ILE A 13 -24.80 22.12 -6.51
N ASP A 14 -25.39 23.27 -6.87
CA ASP A 14 -26.12 24.11 -5.90
C ASP A 14 -27.30 23.30 -5.34
N PRO A 15 -27.35 23.05 -4.01
CA PRO A 15 -28.37 22.19 -3.40
C PRO A 15 -29.79 22.77 -3.50
N ARG A 16 -29.95 24.01 -3.99
CA ARG A 16 -31.24 24.68 -4.19
C ARG A 16 -31.83 24.47 -5.59
N LEU A 17 -31.08 23.88 -6.52
CA LEU A 17 -31.59 23.60 -7.88
C LEU A 17 -32.70 22.55 -7.84
N SER A 18 -33.67 22.68 -8.74
CA SER A 18 -34.70 21.65 -8.91
C SER A 18 -34.13 20.35 -9.49
N CYS A 19 -34.79 19.22 -9.27
CA CYS A 19 -34.38 17.93 -9.85
C CYS A 19 -34.19 18.01 -11.37
N ALA A 20 -35.12 18.64 -12.10
CA ALA A 20 -35.03 18.80 -13.56
C ALA A 20 -33.81 19.63 -13.99
N GLU A 21 -33.40 20.62 -13.19
CA GLU A 21 -32.21 21.41 -13.43
C GLU A 21 -30.92 20.64 -13.13
N VAL A 22 -30.93 19.80 -12.09
CA VAL A 22 -29.82 18.91 -11.77
C VAL A 22 -29.62 17.86 -12.88
N LEU A 23 -30.70 17.22 -13.35
CA LEU A 23 -30.65 16.22 -14.41
C LEU A 23 -30.05 16.75 -15.73
N LYS A 24 -30.19 18.05 -16.02
CA LYS A 24 -29.55 18.70 -17.18
C LYS A 24 -28.04 18.93 -17.02
N ARG A 25 -27.50 18.75 -15.82
CA ARG A 25 -26.11 19.07 -15.44
C ARG A 25 -25.28 17.83 -15.10
N VAL A 26 -25.89 16.66 -15.11
CA VAL A 26 -25.24 15.39 -14.77
C VAL A 26 -25.32 14.44 -15.95
N GLU A 27 -24.35 13.53 -16.03
CA GLU A 27 -24.43 12.35 -16.86
C GLU A 27 -24.99 11.22 -15.99
N ILE A 28 -26.02 10.53 -16.48
CA ILE A 28 -26.62 9.37 -15.81
C ILE A 28 -26.11 8.13 -16.52
N ILE A 29 -25.47 7.24 -15.75
CA ILE A 29 -24.88 6.01 -16.26
C ILE A 29 -25.57 4.84 -15.57
N ASP A 30 -26.17 3.95 -16.34
CA ASP A 30 -26.79 2.74 -15.83
C ASP A 30 -25.69 1.73 -15.42
N MET A 31 -25.79 1.24 -14.18
CA MET A 31 -24.82 0.34 -13.55
C MET A 31 -25.56 -0.80 -12.85
N GLU A 32 -24.88 -1.92 -12.62
CA GLU A 32 -25.38 -3.05 -11.84
C GLU A 32 -24.74 -3.07 -10.46
N ALA A 33 -25.54 -3.31 -9.42
CA ALA A 33 -25.08 -3.45 -8.05
C ALA A 33 -25.29 -4.90 -7.61
N ASN A 34 -24.21 -5.57 -7.18
CA ASN A 34 -24.25 -6.95 -6.72
C ASN A 34 -23.43 -7.11 -5.42
N PRO A 35 -23.84 -7.96 -4.47
CA PRO A 35 -23.03 -8.25 -3.30
C PRO A 35 -21.76 -9.00 -3.69
N VAL A 36 -20.60 -8.62 -3.13
CA VAL A 36 -19.33 -9.33 -3.43
C VAL A 36 -19.27 -10.75 -2.87
N SER A 37 -20.23 -11.12 -2.01
CA SER A 37 -20.37 -12.45 -1.44
C SER A 37 -21.84 -12.76 -1.22
N ASP A 38 -22.27 -13.91 -1.75
CA ASP A 38 -23.64 -14.42 -1.60
C ASP A 38 -23.89 -15.04 -0.20
N THR A 39 -22.83 -15.27 0.59
CA THR A 39 -22.91 -15.98 1.88
C THR A 39 -22.50 -15.13 3.09
N MET A 40 -21.87 -13.98 2.87
CA MET A 40 -21.45 -13.09 3.95
C MET A 40 -22.56 -12.09 4.28
N GLU A 41 -23.10 -12.18 5.49
CA GLU A 41 -24.00 -11.14 6.01
C GLU A 41 -23.27 -9.78 6.04
N GLY A 42 -23.89 -8.76 5.48
CA GLY A 42 -23.29 -7.43 5.36
C GLY A 42 -22.14 -7.32 4.34
N ALA A 43 -22.08 -8.22 3.36
CA ALA A 43 -21.13 -8.11 2.25
C ALA A 43 -21.22 -6.72 1.58
N PRO A 44 -20.08 -6.08 1.24
CA PRO A 44 -20.11 -4.85 0.49
C PRO A 44 -20.69 -5.09 -0.90
N TRP A 45 -21.26 -4.04 -1.48
CA TRP A 45 -21.82 -4.06 -2.83
C TRP A 45 -20.77 -3.59 -3.83
N ALA A 46 -20.58 -4.35 -4.90
CA ALA A 46 -19.83 -3.91 -6.07
C ALA A 46 -20.79 -3.25 -7.06
N VAL A 47 -20.46 -2.03 -7.49
CA VAL A 47 -21.19 -1.30 -8.55
C VAL A 47 -20.35 -1.32 -9.82
N MET A 48 -20.80 -2.05 -10.84
CA MET A 48 -20.05 -2.31 -12.08
C MET A 48 -20.92 -2.04 -13.32
N LYS A 49 -20.31 -2.02 -14.51
CA LYS A 49 -21.09 -1.91 -15.76
C LYS A 49 -21.95 -3.16 -15.97
N PRO A 50 -23.13 -3.05 -16.60
CA PRO A 50 -24.00 -4.21 -16.85
C PRO A 50 -23.25 -5.40 -17.49
N GLY A 51 -23.37 -6.57 -16.86
CA GLY A 51 -22.72 -7.83 -17.26
C GLY A 51 -21.27 -8.02 -16.78
N HIS A 52 -20.60 -6.99 -16.27
CA HIS A 52 -19.20 -7.10 -15.83
C HIS A 52 -19.08 -7.90 -14.53
N PHE A 53 -19.99 -7.72 -13.58
CA PHE A 53 -19.98 -8.48 -12.33
C PHE A 53 -20.12 -9.98 -12.62
N ALA A 54 -21.04 -10.35 -13.51
CA ALA A 54 -21.22 -11.74 -13.93
C ALA A 54 -19.96 -12.31 -14.59
N ALA A 55 -19.28 -11.51 -15.44
CA ALA A 55 -18.05 -11.92 -16.12
C ALA A 55 -16.89 -12.21 -15.15
N CYS A 56 -16.76 -11.44 -14.07
CA CYS A 56 -15.69 -11.63 -13.08
C CYS A 56 -16.14 -12.33 -11.79
N LYS A 57 -17.39 -12.83 -11.72
CA LYS A 57 -17.94 -13.53 -10.55
C LYS A 57 -17.00 -14.59 -9.96
N PRO A 58 -16.31 -15.43 -10.76
CA PRO A 58 -15.41 -16.46 -10.23
C PRO A 58 -14.15 -15.94 -9.49
N LEU A 59 -13.86 -14.64 -9.59
CA LEU A 59 -12.73 -14.01 -8.91
C LEU A 59 -13.12 -13.33 -7.60
N PHE A 60 -14.42 -13.15 -7.32
CA PHE A 60 -14.85 -12.64 -6.03
C PHE A 60 -14.69 -13.71 -4.95
N GLY A 61 -14.17 -13.28 -3.81
CA GLY A 61 -13.88 -14.13 -2.65
C GLY A 61 -12.49 -13.89 -2.07
N PRO A 62 -12.19 -14.49 -0.91
CA PRO A 62 -10.90 -14.31 -0.26
C PRO A 62 -9.78 -14.98 -1.06
N SER A 63 -8.65 -14.28 -1.20
CA SER A 63 -7.42 -14.86 -1.73
C SER A 63 -6.84 -15.89 -0.75
N THR A 64 -6.19 -16.92 -1.28
CA THR A 64 -5.55 -18.00 -0.50
C THR A 64 -4.03 -17.86 -0.40
N TRP A 65 -3.43 -16.92 -1.14
CA TRP A 65 -1.98 -16.81 -1.25
C TRP A 65 -1.45 -15.38 -1.05
N VAL A 66 -2.33 -14.39 -0.94
CA VAL A 66 -1.98 -12.98 -0.70
C VAL A 66 -2.91 -12.38 0.34
N ASN A 67 -2.38 -11.47 1.15
CA ASN A 67 -3.14 -10.66 2.08
C ASN A 67 -2.63 -9.22 2.03
N GLY A 68 -3.55 -8.25 2.01
CA GLY A 68 -3.24 -6.83 2.11
C GLY A 68 -3.04 -6.39 3.56
N ARG A 69 -1.84 -5.90 3.86
CA ARG A 69 -1.45 -5.34 5.15
C ARG A 69 -1.43 -3.81 5.07
N LYS A 70 -1.87 -3.15 6.13
CA LYS A 70 -1.72 -1.70 6.29
C LYS A 70 -0.27 -1.38 6.63
N GLY A 71 0.26 -0.28 6.09
CA GLY A 71 1.55 0.27 6.52
C GLY A 71 1.59 0.67 8.00
N ILE A 72 2.80 1.04 8.44
CA ILE A 72 3.10 1.32 9.84
C ILE A 72 2.26 2.49 10.37
N THR A 73 1.73 2.34 11.58
CA THR A 73 0.90 3.36 12.23
C THR A 73 1.69 3.99 13.37
N THR A 74 2.18 5.21 13.13
CA THR A 74 3.00 5.94 14.10
C THR A 74 2.20 6.90 14.95
N ASP A 75 1.04 7.40 14.46
CA ASP A 75 0.20 8.47 15.05
C ASP A 75 0.96 9.76 15.42
N LEU A 76 2.18 9.94 14.89
CA LEU A 76 3.00 11.13 15.07
C LEU A 76 4.07 11.22 13.97
N ASN A 77 3.62 11.26 12.72
CA ASN A 77 4.49 11.26 11.54
C ASN A 77 5.61 12.29 11.63
N GLY A 78 5.36 13.50 12.14
CA GLY A 78 6.40 14.54 12.27
C GLY A 78 7.58 14.22 13.18
N VAL A 79 7.49 13.18 14.01
CA VAL A 79 8.62 12.65 14.81
C VAL A 79 9.19 11.38 14.19
N TYR A 80 8.34 10.46 13.73
CA TYR A 80 8.80 9.17 13.21
C TYR A 80 9.34 9.24 11.79
N PHE A 81 8.88 10.19 10.98
CA PHE A 81 9.33 10.40 9.60
C PHE A 81 10.25 11.62 9.57
N VAL A 82 11.47 11.40 9.09
CA VAL A 82 12.56 12.35 9.19
C VAL A 82 13.30 12.48 7.88
N ASP A 83 13.91 13.65 7.70
CA ASP A 83 14.90 13.88 6.65
C ASP A 83 16.27 13.45 7.19
N ALA A 84 17.06 12.73 6.40
CA ALA A 84 18.48 12.52 6.69
C ALA A 84 19.27 13.70 6.08
N ILE A 85 19.97 14.45 6.91
CA ILE A 85 20.66 15.69 6.50
C ILE A 85 22.19 15.57 6.51
N ASP A 86 22.73 14.58 7.22
CA ASP A 86 24.16 14.27 7.26
C ASP A 86 24.37 12.82 7.73
N ALA A 87 25.54 12.23 7.50
CA ALA A 87 25.86 10.87 7.94
C ALA A 87 27.33 10.74 8.39
N ASN A 88 27.53 9.99 9.47
CA ASN A 88 28.84 9.60 9.98
C ASN A 88 28.93 8.08 9.96
N ALA A 89 29.48 7.55 8.85
CA ALA A 89 29.64 6.11 8.64
C ALA A 89 30.62 5.47 9.64
N ALA A 90 31.64 6.20 10.12
CA ALA A 90 32.58 5.67 11.09
C ALA A 90 31.93 5.39 12.46
N GLU A 91 30.93 6.21 12.83
CA GLU A 91 30.14 6.01 14.05
C GLU A 91 28.84 5.21 13.82
N GLY A 92 28.52 4.84 12.58
CA GLY A 92 27.23 4.20 12.26
C GLY A 92 26.02 5.08 12.58
N THR A 93 26.16 6.41 12.44
CA THR A 93 25.09 7.36 12.79
C THR A 93 24.71 8.29 11.65
N VAL A 94 23.50 8.81 11.73
CA VAL A 94 22.90 9.72 10.77
C VAL A 94 22.31 10.90 11.51
N LYS A 95 22.51 12.10 10.98
CA LYS A 95 21.87 13.31 11.49
C LYS A 95 20.51 13.43 10.84
N VAL A 96 19.46 13.41 11.67
CA VAL A 96 18.07 13.50 11.23
C VAL A 96 17.48 14.84 11.60
N ARG A 97 16.52 15.32 10.80
CA ARG A 97 15.68 16.47 11.10
C ARG A 97 14.22 16.07 11.21
N THR A 98 13.56 16.46 12.30
CA THR A 98 12.13 16.22 12.48
C THR A 98 11.27 17.10 11.57
N ARG A 99 10.04 16.65 11.32
CA ARG A 99 9.11 17.28 10.37
C ARG A 99 7.84 17.73 11.10
N PRO A 100 7.89 18.79 11.94
CA PRO A 100 6.74 19.19 12.75
C PRO A 100 5.50 19.60 11.96
N HIS A 101 5.65 19.93 10.67
CA HIS A 101 4.55 20.23 9.75
C HIS A 101 3.78 18.98 9.28
N GLU A 102 4.31 17.77 9.52
CA GLU A 102 3.66 16.51 9.18
C GLU A 102 2.68 16.09 10.29
N GLY A 103 1.42 16.48 10.10
CA GLY A 103 0.32 16.13 10.99
C GLY A 103 -0.36 17.34 11.60
N LYS A 104 -1.23 17.10 12.60
CA LYS A 104 -2.00 18.15 13.28
C LYS A 104 -1.45 18.51 14.66
N THR A 105 -0.42 17.82 15.13
CA THR A 105 0.15 18.01 16.47
C THR A 105 1.18 19.14 16.43
N GLU A 106 0.98 20.15 17.27
CA GLU A 106 1.92 21.27 17.49
C GLU A 106 3.21 20.78 18.17
N LEU A 107 4.21 20.40 17.37
CA LEU A 107 5.51 19.89 17.84
C LEU A 107 6.57 21.00 18.05
N GLY A 108 6.23 22.25 17.74
CA GLY A 108 7.17 23.38 17.70
C GLY A 108 8.09 23.33 16.47
N SER A 109 9.26 23.95 16.58
CA SER A 109 10.24 24.02 15.48
C SER A 109 10.91 22.67 15.20
N ALA A 110 11.38 22.49 13.95
CA ALA A 110 12.16 21.31 13.57
C ALA A 110 13.44 21.21 14.43
N ARG A 111 13.78 20.00 14.85
CA ARG A 111 14.95 19.72 15.69
C ARG A 111 15.83 18.68 15.00
N GLU A 112 17.13 18.75 15.28
CA GLU A 112 18.13 17.88 14.70
C GLU A 112 18.78 16.99 15.75
N PHE A 113 19.02 15.73 15.40
CA PHE A 113 19.63 14.75 16.29
C PHE A 113 20.56 13.85 15.49
N TRP A 114 21.69 13.48 16.08
CA TRP A 114 22.40 12.28 15.66
C TRP A 114 21.68 11.08 16.25
N VAL A 115 21.40 10.08 15.43
CA VAL A 115 20.75 8.81 15.80
C VAL A 115 21.52 7.65 15.17
N GLU A 116 21.39 6.45 15.73
CA GLU A 116 21.95 5.25 15.13
C GLU A 116 21.26 4.97 13.78
N ALA A 117 22.05 4.84 12.72
CA ALA A 117 21.52 4.72 11.37
C ALA A 117 20.74 3.41 11.17
N GLU A 118 21.05 2.38 11.96
CA GLU A 118 20.34 1.11 11.98
C GLU A 118 18.89 1.20 12.49
N SER A 119 18.47 2.35 13.03
CA SER A 119 17.11 2.57 13.49
C SER A 119 16.18 3.10 12.39
N LEU A 120 16.73 3.47 11.22
CA LEU A 120 16.00 4.07 10.11
C LEU A 120 15.74 3.09 8.97
N TYR A 121 14.55 3.16 8.37
CA TYR A 121 14.18 2.45 7.14
C TYR A 121 13.77 3.47 6.07
N PRO A 122 14.07 3.24 4.78
CA PRO A 122 13.53 4.07 3.72
C PRO A 122 12.00 3.94 3.70
N LEU A 123 11.31 5.07 3.56
CA LEU A 123 9.85 5.15 3.68
C LEU A 123 9.20 5.28 2.30
N ALA A 124 8.19 4.46 2.04
CA ALA A 124 7.22 4.69 0.97
C ALA A 124 5.99 5.39 1.56
N LYS A 125 5.65 6.59 1.05
CA LYS A 125 4.66 7.47 1.69
C LYS A 125 3.57 7.92 0.72
N GLY A 126 2.34 7.48 0.97
CA GLY A 126 1.15 7.98 0.28
C GLY A 126 1.14 7.75 -1.25
N ALA A 127 0.11 8.30 -1.90
CA ALA A 127 -0.18 8.04 -3.32
C ALA A 127 0.68 8.81 -4.32
N GLY A 128 1.34 9.91 -3.90
CA GLY A 128 2.12 10.77 -4.79
C GLY A 128 3.32 10.06 -5.43
N ASP A 129 3.90 9.10 -4.69
CA ASP A 129 5.06 8.33 -5.13
C ASP A 129 4.69 7.13 -6.02
N LEU A 130 3.39 6.88 -6.23
CA LEU A 130 2.89 5.69 -6.92
C LEU A 130 2.45 6.00 -8.34
N HIS A 131 2.99 5.22 -9.28
CA HIS A 131 2.56 5.15 -10.66
C HIS A 131 2.31 3.69 -11.05
N ALA A 132 1.56 3.48 -12.13
CA ALA A 132 1.32 2.13 -12.64
C ALA A 132 2.64 1.40 -12.92
N CYS A 133 2.88 0.31 -12.18
CA CYS A 133 4.10 -0.48 -12.22
C CYS A 133 5.39 0.33 -12.00
N TYR A 134 5.35 1.38 -11.18
CA TYR A 134 6.54 2.18 -10.90
C TYR A 134 6.41 2.99 -9.61
N PHE A 135 7.44 2.92 -8.77
CA PHE A 135 7.56 3.69 -7.54
C PHE A 135 8.62 4.77 -7.71
N LEU A 136 8.24 6.03 -7.49
CA LEU A 136 9.11 7.19 -7.59
C LEU A 136 8.92 8.06 -6.35
N PRO A 137 9.77 7.93 -5.32
CA PRO A 137 9.66 8.78 -4.14
C PRO A 137 9.98 10.23 -4.51
N GLU A 138 9.02 11.15 -4.33
CA GLU A 138 9.23 12.59 -4.57
C GLU A 138 10.32 13.18 -3.66
N SER A 139 10.47 12.61 -2.46
CA SER A 139 11.53 12.94 -1.52
C SER A 139 12.01 11.68 -0.80
N THR A 140 13.32 11.59 -0.56
CA THR A 140 13.88 10.46 0.19
C THR A 140 13.63 10.66 1.69
N LEU A 141 12.61 9.96 2.21
CA LEU A 141 12.25 9.98 3.62
C LEU A 141 12.66 8.71 4.33
N TYR A 142 12.88 8.84 5.63
CA TYR A 142 13.21 7.71 6.50
C TYR A 142 12.23 7.63 7.66
N ALA A 143 11.94 6.42 8.08
CA ALA A 143 11.07 6.13 9.21
C ALA A 143 11.81 5.39 10.32
N PHE A 144 11.57 5.79 11.56
CA PHE A 144 11.88 4.96 12.73
C PHE A 144 10.86 3.83 12.86
N VAL A 145 11.34 2.58 12.95
CA VAL A 145 10.52 1.39 13.22
C VAL A 145 11.12 0.63 14.40
N PRO A 146 10.77 1.02 15.64
CA PRO A 146 11.52 0.60 16.83
C PRO A 146 11.16 -0.79 17.36
N ASN A 147 10.06 -1.38 16.92
CA ASN A 147 9.65 -2.75 17.28
C ASN A 147 9.51 -3.59 16.02
N LYS A 148 9.73 -4.91 16.10
CA LYS A 148 9.56 -5.84 14.97
C LYS A 148 8.20 -6.52 14.94
N GLY A 149 7.43 -6.39 16.02
CA GLY A 149 6.05 -6.82 16.14
C GLY A 149 5.38 -6.15 17.34
N ILE A 150 4.11 -6.48 17.57
CA ILE A 150 3.30 -5.93 18.68
C ILE A 150 3.02 -6.96 19.79
N ASN A 151 3.56 -8.17 19.66
CA ASN A 151 3.50 -9.17 20.72
C ASN A 151 4.48 -8.81 21.84
N LYS A 152 4.32 -9.43 23.02
CA LYS A 152 5.13 -9.10 24.20
C LYS A 152 6.64 -9.26 23.96
N ALA A 153 7.07 -10.36 23.34
CA ALA A 153 8.49 -10.64 23.11
C ALA A 153 9.16 -9.55 22.26
N GLU A 154 8.49 -9.12 21.19
CA GLU A 154 8.99 -8.07 20.30
C GLU A 154 9.02 -6.68 20.96
N LEU A 155 8.09 -6.42 21.88
CA LEU A 155 8.05 -5.17 22.64
C LEU A 155 9.10 -5.14 23.75
N ASP A 156 9.33 -6.26 24.43
CA ASP A 156 10.39 -6.41 25.44
C ASP A 156 11.76 -6.24 24.78
N PHE A 157 11.98 -6.87 23.61
CA PHE A 157 13.21 -6.68 22.83
C PHE A 157 13.41 -5.20 22.43
N ALA A 158 12.37 -4.53 21.97
CA ALA A 158 12.44 -3.11 21.62
C ALA A 158 12.82 -2.23 22.83
N ALA A 159 12.36 -2.57 24.03
CA ALA A 159 12.70 -1.87 25.28
C ALA A 159 14.20 -1.96 25.59
N ASP A 160 14.79 -3.15 25.43
CA ASP A 160 16.22 -3.38 25.68
C ASP A 160 17.10 -2.77 24.59
N HIS A 161 16.64 -2.85 23.34
CA HIS A 161 17.36 -2.36 22.17
C HIS A 161 17.46 -0.83 22.10
N TYR A 162 16.47 -0.11 22.63
CA TYR A 162 16.50 1.36 22.76
C TYR A 162 16.52 1.75 24.24
N SER A 163 17.74 1.84 24.79
CA SER A 163 18.00 2.14 26.20
C SER A 163 19.15 3.14 26.35
N THR A 164 19.59 3.39 27.58
CA THR A 164 20.79 4.23 27.82
C THR A 164 22.10 3.52 27.46
N HIS A 165 22.06 2.22 27.16
CA HIS A 165 23.24 1.39 26.87
C HIS A 165 23.25 0.89 25.42
N THR A 166 22.08 0.59 24.85
CA THR A 166 21.91 0.11 23.46
C THR A 166 21.13 1.16 22.68
N ASN A 167 21.64 1.57 21.52
CA ASN A 167 21.14 2.69 20.72
C ASN A 167 20.77 3.95 21.53
N PRO A 168 21.71 4.47 22.35
CA PRO A 168 21.44 5.56 23.28
C PRO A 168 21.13 6.89 22.60
N LYS A 169 21.63 7.15 21.38
CA LYS A 169 21.36 8.39 20.65
C LYS A 169 19.90 8.42 20.17
N THR A 170 19.40 7.30 19.62
CA THR A 170 17.99 7.13 19.21
C THR A 170 17.07 7.09 20.42
N TYR A 171 17.46 6.44 21.51
CA TYR A 171 16.69 6.50 22.76
C TYR A 171 16.57 7.93 23.29
N LYS A 172 17.68 8.70 23.28
CA LYS A 172 17.67 10.13 23.65
C LYS A 172 16.75 10.95 22.74
N PHE A 173 16.74 10.66 21.43
CA PHE A 173 15.78 11.26 20.50
C PHE A 173 14.34 10.98 20.92
N PHE A 174 13.96 9.72 21.17
CA PHE A 174 12.60 9.38 21.61
C PHE A 174 12.23 10.03 22.95
N LYS A 175 13.15 10.02 23.93
CA LYS A 175 12.95 10.66 25.23
C LYS A 175 12.65 12.16 25.11
N ALA A 176 13.25 12.84 24.13
CA ALA A 176 13.00 14.26 23.88
C ALA A 176 11.57 14.57 23.40
N TYR A 177 10.80 13.55 23.01
CA TYR A 177 9.41 13.63 22.58
C TYR A 177 8.45 12.75 23.41
N GLN A 178 8.90 12.19 24.54
CA GLN A 178 8.16 11.17 25.29
C GLN A 178 6.71 11.55 25.59
N SER A 179 6.45 12.76 26.08
CA SER A 179 5.09 13.22 26.37
C SER A 179 4.17 13.19 25.16
N PHE A 180 4.67 13.58 23.97
CA PHE A 180 3.93 13.47 22.72
C PHE A 180 3.72 12.01 22.33
N LEU A 181 4.75 11.16 22.46
CA LEU A 181 4.69 9.75 22.11
C LEU A 181 3.67 8.99 22.98
N GLU A 182 3.59 9.28 24.28
CA GLU A 182 2.60 8.69 25.19
C GLU A 182 1.18 9.22 24.94
N SER A 183 1.05 10.42 24.36
CA SER A 183 -0.26 11.03 24.07
C SER A 183 -0.96 10.47 22.83
N ARG A 184 -0.24 9.71 21.99
CA ARG A 184 -0.74 9.13 20.73
C ARG A 184 -1.96 8.24 20.96
N SER A 185 -2.94 8.33 20.06
CA SER A 185 -4.20 7.61 20.19
C SER A 185 -4.00 6.09 20.22
N THR A 186 -3.25 5.55 19.26
CA THR A 186 -2.98 4.11 19.19
C THR A 186 -2.18 3.63 20.39
N PHE A 187 -1.25 4.44 20.92
CA PHE A 187 -0.52 4.07 22.13
C PHE A 187 -1.46 3.90 23.34
N LYS A 188 -2.30 4.92 23.60
CA LYS A 188 -3.26 4.92 24.71
C LYS A 188 -4.33 3.84 24.61
N THR A 189 -4.72 3.44 23.39
CA THR A 189 -5.85 2.53 23.18
C THR A 189 -5.42 1.08 22.92
N ARG A 190 -4.28 0.85 22.28
CA ARG A 190 -3.85 -0.49 21.82
C ARG A 190 -2.47 -0.93 22.31
N MET A 191 -1.66 -0.05 22.90
CA MET A 191 -0.26 -0.35 23.25
C MET A 191 0.16 0.12 24.66
N LYS A 192 -0.76 0.17 25.63
CA LYS A 192 -0.49 0.72 26.98
C LYS A 192 0.71 0.10 27.71
N CYS A 193 1.02 -1.17 27.47
CA CYS A 193 2.13 -1.88 28.10
C CYS A 193 3.40 -1.93 27.22
N ALA A 194 3.39 -1.28 26.06
CA ALA A 194 4.54 -1.22 25.17
C ALA A 194 5.50 -0.09 25.61
N PRO A 195 6.78 -0.15 25.21
CA PRO A 195 7.66 1.01 25.31
C PRO A 195 7.02 2.24 24.66
N PHE A 196 7.17 3.42 25.27
CA PHE A 196 6.48 4.65 24.83
C PHE A 196 6.75 5.03 23.37
N PHE A 197 7.88 4.58 22.81
CA PHE A 197 8.29 4.78 21.42
C PHE A 197 7.82 3.69 20.45
N ALA A 198 7.18 2.61 20.90
CA ALA A 198 6.72 1.55 20.01
C ALA A 198 5.59 2.04 19.08
N ILE A 199 5.46 1.43 17.90
CA ILE A 199 4.44 1.77 16.89
C ILE A 199 3.60 0.54 16.52
N TYR A 200 2.42 0.78 15.94
CA TYR A 200 1.44 -0.26 15.63
C TYR A 200 1.46 -0.64 14.14
N ASN A 201 0.73 -1.71 13.78
CA ASN A 201 0.76 -2.31 12.43
C ASN A 201 2.19 -2.65 11.99
N VAL A 202 2.93 -3.30 12.89
CA VAL A 202 4.27 -3.83 12.60
C VAL A 202 4.27 -5.33 12.85
N GLY A 203 4.96 -6.05 11.98
CA GLY A 203 5.20 -7.49 12.06
C GLY A 203 6.24 -7.90 11.03
N GLU A 204 6.49 -9.21 10.91
CA GLU A 204 7.45 -9.75 9.93
C GLU A 204 7.20 -9.23 8.50
N TYR A 205 5.92 -9.14 8.09
CA TYR A 205 5.49 -8.58 6.81
C TYR A 205 6.02 -7.16 6.55
N THR A 206 6.24 -6.35 7.59
CA THR A 206 6.80 -4.99 7.46
C THR A 206 8.23 -5.02 6.92
N PHE A 207 8.98 -6.09 7.20
CA PHE A 207 10.38 -6.23 6.84
C PHE A 207 10.63 -7.17 5.65
N ALA A 208 9.57 -7.61 4.97
CA ALA A 208 9.71 -8.44 3.78
C ALA A 208 10.53 -7.74 2.68
N PRO A 209 11.37 -8.49 1.94
CA PRO A 209 12.29 -7.92 0.96
C PRO A 209 11.58 -7.27 -0.23
N TYR A 210 10.41 -7.77 -0.61
CA TYR A 210 9.59 -7.20 -1.68
C TYR A 210 8.17 -6.95 -1.19
N LYS A 211 7.59 -5.83 -1.62
CA LYS A 211 6.21 -5.48 -1.31
C LYS A 211 5.52 -4.91 -2.53
N VAL A 212 4.33 -5.40 -2.85
CA VAL A 212 3.44 -4.75 -3.82
C VAL A 212 2.61 -3.73 -3.04
N ILE A 213 2.87 -2.43 -3.26
CA ILE A 213 2.22 -1.32 -2.55
C ILE A 213 1.13 -0.67 -3.41
N TRP A 214 0.04 -0.23 -2.77
CA TRP A 214 -1.03 0.59 -3.36
C TRP A 214 -1.56 1.57 -2.31
N ALA A 215 -2.14 2.69 -2.73
CA ALA A 215 -2.63 3.68 -1.78
C ALA A 215 -4.03 3.34 -1.23
N GLU A 216 -4.28 3.71 0.02
CA GLU A 216 -5.58 3.53 0.71
C GLU A 216 -6.72 4.31 0.01
N MET A 217 -6.41 5.44 -0.62
CA MET A 217 -7.40 6.27 -1.31
C MET A 217 -6.80 6.86 -2.58
N THR A 218 -7.30 6.45 -3.74
CA THR A 218 -6.98 7.06 -5.04
C THR A 218 -8.22 7.13 -5.92
N GLY A 219 -8.34 8.19 -6.73
CA GLY A 219 -9.34 8.22 -7.81
C GLY A 219 -8.93 7.41 -9.06
N ASP A 220 -7.69 6.89 -9.07
CA ASP A 220 -7.13 6.06 -10.13
C ASP A 220 -6.21 5.02 -9.47
N PHE A 221 -6.67 3.77 -9.33
CA PHE A 221 -5.88 2.73 -8.68
C PHE A 221 -4.56 2.50 -9.42
N SER A 222 -3.46 2.45 -8.67
CA SER A 222 -2.13 2.11 -9.15
C SER A 222 -1.37 1.34 -8.08
N SER A 223 -0.53 0.40 -8.51
CA SER A 223 0.36 -0.34 -7.64
C SER A 223 1.79 -0.39 -8.18
N ALA A 224 2.75 -0.60 -7.29
CA ALA A 224 4.15 -0.77 -7.64
C ALA A 224 4.81 -1.78 -6.69
N VAL A 225 5.93 -2.35 -7.11
CA VAL A 225 6.80 -3.18 -6.27
C VAL A 225 7.89 -2.30 -5.69
N VAL A 226 8.09 -2.41 -4.37
CA VAL A 226 9.21 -1.81 -3.66
C VAL A 226 10.08 -2.89 -3.03
N GLY A 227 11.38 -2.71 -3.15
CA GLY A 227 12.39 -3.61 -2.61
C GLY A 227 13.20 -2.94 -1.49
N THR A 228 14.49 -2.71 -1.77
CA THR A 228 15.41 -2.04 -0.87
C THR A 228 15.76 -0.62 -1.33
N GLY A 229 16.14 0.22 -0.38
CA GLY A 229 16.66 1.56 -0.59
C GLY A 229 17.83 1.85 0.35
N SER A 230 18.68 2.79 -0.05
CA SER A 230 19.88 3.16 0.70
C SER A 230 19.52 4.01 1.93
N VAL A 231 20.09 3.66 3.08
CA VAL A 231 20.05 4.44 4.32
C VAL A 231 21.45 5.02 4.58
N PRO A 232 21.61 6.37 4.62
CA PRO A 232 22.88 7.01 4.90
C PRO A 232 23.49 6.54 6.22
N GLY A 233 24.79 6.19 6.20
CA GLY A 233 25.49 5.70 7.38
C GLY A 233 25.18 4.25 7.79
N TYR A 234 24.40 3.50 6.99
CA TYR A 234 24.09 2.09 7.26
C TYR A 234 24.22 1.19 6.03
N GLY A 235 23.54 1.50 4.93
CA GLY A 235 23.50 0.66 3.71
C GLY A 235 22.08 0.36 3.24
N GLN A 236 21.89 -0.72 2.49
CA GLN A 236 20.59 -1.09 1.93
C GLN A 236 19.64 -1.63 3.01
N ARG A 237 18.39 -1.15 3.01
CA ARG A 237 17.31 -1.69 3.83
C ARG A 237 16.01 -1.76 3.05
N VAL A 238 15.12 -2.65 3.46
CA VAL A 238 13.78 -2.77 2.88
C VAL A 238 12.97 -1.50 3.08
N TYR A 239 12.19 -1.12 2.06
CA TYR A 239 11.19 -0.06 2.20
C TYR A 239 10.11 -0.46 3.20
N VAL A 240 9.71 0.49 4.03
CA VAL A 240 8.54 0.39 4.90
C VAL A 240 7.45 1.33 4.40
N ALA A 241 6.21 0.84 4.36
CA ALA A 241 5.07 1.61 3.89
C ALA A 241 4.42 2.38 5.05
N ASP A 242 4.01 3.64 4.83
CA ASP A 242 3.23 4.40 5.80
C ASP A 242 1.76 3.96 5.85
N HIS A 243 1.01 4.40 6.87
CA HIS A 243 -0.41 4.05 7.04
C HIS A 243 -1.35 4.53 5.93
N LYS A 244 -0.87 5.26 4.91
CA LYS A 244 -1.62 5.63 3.71
C LYS A 244 -1.40 4.70 2.54
N LEU A 245 -0.51 3.73 2.71
CA LEU A 245 -0.28 2.63 1.80
C LEU A 245 -0.69 1.31 2.42
N TYR A 246 -1.25 0.45 1.59
CA TYR A 246 -1.41 -0.97 1.86
C TYR A 246 -0.44 -1.74 0.99
N PHE A 247 -0.12 -2.97 1.39
CA PHE A 247 0.77 -3.82 0.62
C PHE A 247 0.55 -5.30 0.83
N ALA A 248 1.04 -6.08 -0.14
CA ALA A 248 1.24 -7.52 -0.01
C ALA A 248 2.75 -7.79 0.05
N ASP A 249 3.18 -8.64 0.99
CA ASP A 249 4.58 -8.97 1.23
C ASP A 249 5.03 -10.25 0.52
N PHE A 250 6.29 -10.25 0.05
CA PHE A 250 6.91 -11.35 -0.70
C PHE A 250 8.38 -11.53 -0.33
N THR A 251 8.85 -12.78 -0.38
CA THR A 251 10.27 -13.12 -0.22
C THR A 251 11.05 -13.05 -1.53
N GLU A 252 10.40 -13.37 -2.66
CA GLU A 252 10.98 -13.37 -4.00
C GLU A 252 10.38 -12.24 -4.87
N PRO A 253 11.14 -11.69 -5.83
CA PRO A 253 10.66 -10.60 -6.68
C PRO A 253 9.61 -11.03 -7.70
N GLU A 254 9.73 -12.21 -8.30
CA GLU A 254 8.87 -12.63 -9.41
C GLU A 254 7.38 -12.74 -9.03
N PRO A 255 7.00 -13.35 -7.88
CA PRO A 255 5.61 -13.34 -7.43
C PRO A 255 5.07 -11.93 -7.15
N ALA A 256 5.92 -11.03 -6.64
CA ALA A 256 5.55 -9.63 -6.38
C ALA A 256 5.27 -8.87 -7.69
N TYR A 257 6.18 -8.98 -8.67
CA TYR A 257 5.99 -8.36 -9.99
C TYR A 257 4.80 -8.97 -10.73
N PHE A 258 4.60 -10.28 -10.63
CA PHE A 258 3.44 -10.96 -11.18
C PHE A 258 2.13 -10.41 -10.61
N LEU A 259 2.00 -10.35 -9.28
CA LEU A 259 0.82 -9.78 -8.63
C LEU A 259 0.61 -8.32 -9.06
N CYS A 260 1.68 -7.52 -9.05
CA CYS A 260 1.62 -6.13 -9.49
C CYS A 260 1.12 -6.02 -10.93
N GLY A 261 1.47 -6.95 -11.83
CA GLY A 261 0.94 -7.01 -13.18
C GLY A 261 -0.56 -7.30 -13.23
N LEU A 262 -1.01 -8.32 -12.48
CA LEU A 262 -2.43 -8.70 -12.42
C LEU A 262 -3.33 -7.57 -11.91
N LEU A 263 -2.85 -6.79 -10.93
CA LEU A 263 -3.57 -5.65 -10.37
C LEU A 263 -3.83 -4.52 -11.40
N HIS A 264 -3.13 -4.53 -12.54
CA HIS A 264 -3.36 -3.57 -13.63
C HIS A 264 -4.24 -4.13 -14.76
N ALA A 265 -4.73 -5.37 -14.67
CA ALA A 265 -5.78 -5.82 -15.58
C ALA A 265 -7.04 -4.96 -15.37
N GLU A 266 -7.64 -4.46 -16.46
CA GLU A 266 -8.75 -3.50 -16.37
C GLU A 266 -9.95 -4.05 -15.57
N ILE A 267 -10.29 -5.34 -15.73
CA ILE A 267 -11.37 -5.96 -14.96
C ILE A 267 -11.02 -6.08 -13.46
N VAL A 268 -9.76 -6.35 -13.12
CA VAL A 268 -9.30 -6.45 -11.72
C VAL A 268 -9.34 -5.06 -11.07
N LYS A 269 -8.90 -4.04 -11.81
CA LYS A 269 -8.98 -2.65 -11.37
C LYS A 269 -10.44 -2.23 -11.14
N GLU A 270 -11.33 -2.54 -12.07
CA GLU A 270 -12.77 -2.28 -11.92
C GLU A 270 -13.34 -2.99 -10.69
N MET A 271 -12.98 -4.27 -10.46
CA MET A 271 -13.40 -4.99 -9.25
C MET A 271 -12.97 -4.28 -7.97
N ILE A 272 -11.70 -3.87 -7.88
CA ILE A 272 -11.16 -3.17 -6.71
C ILE A 272 -11.88 -1.84 -6.50
N GLU A 273 -12.16 -1.09 -7.56
CA GLU A 273 -12.82 0.22 -7.46
C GLU A 273 -14.33 0.08 -7.17
N ALA A 274 -14.97 -0.99 -7.64
CA ALA A 274 -16.43 -1.17 -7.59
C ALA A 274 -17.00 -1.35 -6.18
N HIS A 275 -16.24 -1.94 -5.25
CA HIS A 275 -16.71 -2.21 -3.88
C HIS A 275 -16.06 -1.30 -2.83
N ASN A 276 -15.20 -0.37 -3.25
CA ASN A 276 -14.52 0.57 -2.37
C ASN A 276 -15.24 1.92 -2.40
N VAL A 277 -16.36 2.02 -1.67
CA VAL A 277 -17.07 3.30 -1.48
C VAL A 277 -16.19 4.25 -0.64
N SER A 278 -15.38 5.05 -1.35
CA SER A 278 -14.85 6.38 -1.02
C SER A 278 -14.16 6.63 0.33
N THR A 279 -13.92 5.64 1.21
CA THR A 279 -13.31 5.94 2.53
C THR A 279 -12.13 5.11 2.98
N ASN A 280 -11.91 3.84 2.61
CA ASN A 280 -10.63 3.14 2.85
C ASN A 280 -10.48 1.89 1.95
N MET A 281 -9.60 1.93 0.94
CA MET A 281 -9.12 0.71 0.27
C MET A 281 -8.25 -0.06 1.27
N GLY A 282 -8.85 -1.02 1.94
CA GLY A 282 -8.20 -1.87 2.92
C GLY A 282 -7.43 -3.01 2.27
N ASP A 283 -7.58 -4.19 2.87
CA ASP A 283 -7.14 -5.43 2.25
C ASP A 283 -8.07 -5.80 1.07
N ILE A 284 -7.64 -5.48 -0.16
CA ILE A 284 -8.36 -5.79 -1.39
C ILE A 284 -8.53 -7.30 -1.61
N PHE A 285 -7.68 -8.12 -0.99
CA PHE A 285 -7.67 -9.58 -1.17
C PHE A 285 -8.67 -10.31 -0.27
N LYS A 286 -9.46 -9.59 0.55
CA LYS A 286 -10.61 -10.17 1.27
C LYS A 286 -11.77 -10.54 0.33
N HIS A 287 -11.90 -9.80 -0.76
CA HIS A 287 -13.02 -9.92 -1.69
C HIS A 287 -12.56 -10.21 -3.13
N VAL A 288 -11.27 -10.14 -3.42
CA VAL A 288 -10.70 -10.44 -4.73
C VAL A 288 -9.66 -11.56 -4.62
N SER A 289 -9.86 -12.63 -5.36
CA SER A 289 -8.98 -13.80 -5.42
C SER A 289 -8.39 -13.95 -6.81
N LEU A 290 -7.11 -13.59 -6.95
CA LEU A 290 -6.36 -13.62 -8.21
C LEU A 290 -5.59 -14.95 -8.38
N PRO A 291 -5.24 -15.36 -9.61
CA PRO A 291 -4.45 -16.57 -9.85
C PRO A 291 -3.11 -16.50 -9.11
N ARG A 292 -2.68 -17.63 -8.54
CA ARG A 292 -1.39 -17.75 -7.84
C ARG A 292 -0.25 -17.81 -8.85
N PHE A 293 0.87 -17.16 -8.52
CA PHE A 293 2.10 -17.28 -9.31
C PHE A 293 2.55 -18.75 -9.44
N ASP A 294 3.03 -19.11 -10.62
CA ASP A 294 3.52 -20.45 -10.95
C ASP A 294 4.82 -20.28 -11.75
N ALA A 295 5.93 -20.71 -11.16
CA ALA A 295 7.25 -20.62 -11.78
C ALA A 295 7.41 -21.55 -13.00
N GLY A 296 6.55 -22.57 -13.14
CA GLY A 296 6.49 -23.42 -14.33
C GLY A 296 5.71 -22.80 -15.50
N ASN A 297 4.98 -21.71 -15.26
CA ASN A 297 4.16 -21.06 -16.27
C ASN A 297 4.91 -19.92 -16.96
N ALA A 298 5.26 -20.13 -18.23
CA ALA A 298 6.00 -19.14 -19.04
C ALA A 298 5.27 -17.79 -19.15
N ALA A 299 3.93 -17.77 -19.18
CA ALA A 299 3.18 -16.52 -19.25
C ALA A 299 3.22 -15.75 -17.92
N HIS A 300 3.30 -16.44 -16.78
CA HIS A 300 3.47 -15.81 -15.48
C HIS A 300 4.85 -15.15 -15.37
N LEU A 301 5.91 -15.86 -15.79
CA LEU A 301 7.28 -15.34 -15.84
C LEU A 301 7.39 -14.13 -16.78
N GLN A 302 6.77 -14.20 -17.96
CA GLN A 302 6.77 -13.09 -18.92
C GLN A 302 6.05 -11.84 -18.39
N LEU A 303 4.92 -12.01 -17.67
CA LEU A 303 4.24 -10.90 -17.03
C LEU A 303 5.13 -10.27 -15.96
N ALA A 304 5.72 -11.07 -15.07
CA ALA A 304 6.62 -10.59 -14.02
C ALA A 304 7.80 -9.78 -14.61
N ALA A 305 8.48 -10.33 -15.62
CA ALA A 305 9.59 -9.66 -16.31
C ALA A 305 9.17 -8.35 -16.98
N SER A 306 7.97 -8.30 -17.59
CA SER A 306 7.45 -7.06 -18.22
C SER A 306 7.17 -5.98 -17.19
N VAL A 307 6.68 -6.35 -16.00
CA VAL A 307 6.45 -5.44 -14.89
C VAL A 307 7.77 -4.94 -14.32
N GLU A 308 8.76 -5.82 -14.12
CA GLU A 308 10.11 -5.43 -13.69
C GLU A 308 10.77 -4.46 -14.69
N GLN A 309 10.61 -4.70 -15.99
CA GLN A 309 11.06 -3.78 -17.03
C GLN A 309 10.37 -2.41 -16.93
N ALA A 310 9.08 -2.37 -16.60
CA ALA A 310 8.37 -1.11 -16.36
C ALA A 310 8.92 -0.38 -15.13
N HIS A 311 9.30 -1.10 -14.06
CA HIS A 311 9.92 -0.52 -12.86
C HIS A 311 11.29 0.11 -13.16
N SER A 312 12.03 -0.47 -14.10
CA SER A 312 13.35 0.01 -14.51
C SER A 312 13.30 1.13 -15.56
N GLN A 313 12.10 1.52 -16.02
CA GLN A 313 11.93 2.55 -17.05
C GLN A 313 11.53 3.89 -16.44
N HIS A 314 12.49 4.81 -16.32
CA HIS A 314 12.27 6.13 -15.72
C HIS A 314 11.51 7.10 -16.64
N ASP A 315 11.64 6.97 -17.97
CA ASP A 315 10.87 7.78 -18.92
C ASP A 315 9.38 7.38 -18.87
N SER A 316 8.52 8.33 -18.51
CA SER A 316 7.10 8.08 -18.32
C SER A 316 6.37 7.69 -19.60
N ALA A 317 6.79 8.22 -20.76
CA ALA A 317 6.16 7.92 -22.04
C ALA A 317 6.55 6.54 -22.55
N VAL A 318 7.81 6.13 -22.37
CA VAL A 318 8.27 4.78 -22.70
C VAL A 318 7.63 3.77 -21.74
N ARG A 319 7.63 4.07 -20.43
CA ARG A 319 7.02 3.22 -19.42
C ARG A 319 5.54 2.98 -19.69
N ALA A 320 4.78 4.01 -20.09
CA ALA A 320 3.37 3.88 -20.41
C ALA A 320 3.10 2.85 -21.52
N LYS A 321 4.01 2.72 -22.50
CA LYS A 321 3.90 1.67 -23.55
C LYS A 321 4.13 0.28 -22.97
N THR A 322 5.13 0.11 -22.11
CA THR A 322 5.38 -1.15 -21.41
C THR A 322 4.19 -1.53 -20.52
N VAL A 323 3.65 -0.58 -19.76
CA VAL A 323 2.46 -0.78 -18.94
C VAL A 323 1.26 -1.18 -19.79
N ALA A 324 1.07 -0.61 -20.99
CA ALA A 324 0.00 -1.06 -21.88
C ALA A 324 0.13 -2.55 -22.27
N HIS A 325 1.35 -3.03 -22.52
CA HIS A 325 1.59 -4.46 -22.76
C HIS A 325 1.35 -5.32 -21.50
N VAL A 326 1.77 -4.85 -20.33
CA VAL A 326 1.49 -5.50 -19.04
C VAL A 326 -0.01 -5.70 -18.85
N ARG A 327 -0.82 -4.65 -19.10
CA ARG A 327 -2.29 -4.71 -18.97
C ARG A 327 -2.90 -5.76 -19.89
N LEU A 328 -2.45 -5.83 -21.14
CA LEU A 328 -2.95 -6.81 -22.11
C LEU A 328 -2.53 -8.25 -21.75
N ALA A 329 -1.30 -8.46 -21.28
CA ALA A 329 -0.83 -9.76 -20.83
C ALA A 329 -1.58 -10.23 -19.57
N ALA A 330 -1.76 -9.33 -18.60
CA ALA A 330 -2.52 -9.58 -17.39
C ALA A 330 -3.99 -9.91 -17.71
N ALA A 331 -4.64 -9.17 -18.60
CA ALA A 331 -6.03 -9.45 -19.01
C ALA A 331 -6.19 -10.87 -19.56
N LYS A 332 -5.28 -11.34 -20.42
CA LYS A 332 -5.32 -12.73 -20.95
C LYS A 332 -5.21 -13.79 -19.86
N LEU A 333 -4.37 -13.58 -18.86
CA LEU A 333 -4.22 -14.49 -17.73
C LEU A 333 -5.48 -14.50 -16.86
N ILE A 334 -6.07 -13.34 -16.63
CA ILE A 334 -7.32 -13.19 -15.88
C ILE A 334 -8.48 -13.87 -16.62
N ASP A 335 -8.61 -13.67 -17.93
CA ASP A 335 -9.65 -14.33 -18.74
C ASP A 335 -9.51 -15.86 -18.70
N ALA A 336 -8.27 -16.37 -18.80
CA ALA A 336 -7.99 -17.80 -18.68
C ALA A 336 -8.37 -18.35 -17.29
N GLU A 337 -8.07 -17.60 -16.23
CA GLU A 337 -8.43 -17.97 -14.86
C GLU A 337 -9.96 -17.98 -14.66
N ILE A 338 -10.67 -16.97 -15.17
CA ILE A 338 -12.14 -16.90 -15.13
C ILE A 338 -12.74 -18.11 -15.83
N ALA A 339 -12.27 -18.46 -17.02
CA ALA A 339 -12.75 -19.62 -17.77
C ALA A 339 -12.50 -20.93 -17.02
N LEU A 340 -11.32 -21.06 -16.39
CA LEU A 340 -10.95 -22.23 -15.59
C LEU A 340 -11.88 -22.38 -14.37
N ARG A 341 -12.08 -21.32 -13.59
CA ARG A 341 -12.93 -21.36 -12.39
C ARG A 341 -14.41 -21.51 -12.73
N GLY A 342 -14.88 -20.82 -13.77
CA GLY A 342 -16.27 -20.95 -14.25
C GLY A 342 -16.59 -22.37 -14.74
N GLY A 343 -15.64 -23.02 -15.42
CA GLY A 343 -15.78 -24.42 -15.83
C GLY A 343 -15.84 -25.39 -14.65
N VAL A 344 -15.14 -25.11 -13.55
CA VAL A 344 -15.20 -25.90 -12.31
C VAL A 344 -16.57 -25.74 -11.62
N LEU A 345 -17.06 -24.51 -11.47
CA LEU A 345 -18.37 -24.22 -10.87
C LEU A 345 -19.51 -24.91 -11.61
N ALA A 346 -19.51 -24.85 -12.95
CA ALA A 346 -20.52 -25.50 -13.77
C ALA A 346 -20.48 -27.04 -13.75
N ARG A 347 -19.38 -27.65 -13.28
CA ARG A 347 -19.28 -29.10 -13.05
C ARG A 347 -19.76 -29.50 -11.66
N SER A 348 -19.46 -28.70 -10.63
CA SER A 348 -19.97 -28.94 -9.28
C SER A 348 -21.50 -28.84 -9.21
N GLU A 349 -22.11 -27.89 -9.92
CA GLU A 349 -23.58 -27.72 -9.95
C GLU A 349 -24.31 -28.85 -10.68
N ARG A 350 -23.62 -29.61 -11.55
CA ARG A 350 -24.20 -30.78 -12.25
C ARG A 350 -24.08 -32.08 -11.46
N GLN A 351 -23.34 -32.09 -10.36
CA GLN A 351 -23.12 -33.27 -9.51
C GLN A 351 -23.93 -33.24 -8.20
N VAL A 352 -24.72 -32.19 -7.98
CA VAL A 352 -25.60 -32.02 -6.81
C VAL A 352 -27.04 -32.39 -7.13
#